data_AF-A0A947IE52-F1
#
_entry.id   AF-A0A947IE52-F1
#
_cell.length_a   1.000
_cell.length_b   1.000
_cell.length_c   1.000
_cell.angle_alpha   90.00
_cell.angle_beta   90.00
_cell.angle_gamma   90.00
#
_symmetry.space_group_name_H-M   'P 1'
#
loop_
_entity.id
_entity.type
_entity.pdbx_description
1 polymer ?
#
loop_
_entity_poly.entity_id
_entity_poly.type
_entity_poly.pdbx_seq_one_letter_code
_entity_poly.pdbx_strand_id
1 'polypeptide(L)'
;MTREQRSCDKFSLCRNDTVVYQFRDCVGAEDPFLFVRGDDWWIESWAYRDAEDSSARSAPTRGFQVVVNGQLLSDAYHCSETFDYHYVGDRPFFLFCRDNTLGWNYCGVETVSDFDEFFHGHCCELATSDPLFCANGFSFYARRNDLWYLVAGRIVQP
;
A
#
# COMPACT_ATOMS: atom_id res chain seq x y z
N MET A 1 14.22 6.95 31.62
CA MET A 1 14.34 6.15 30.39
C MET A 1 14.38 7.12 29.23
N THR A 2 15.57 7.33 28.67
CA THR A 2 15.78 8.17 27.50
C THR A 2 15.17 7.49 26.28
N ARG A 3 14.22 8.17 25.63
CA ARG A 3 13.59 7.73 24.39
C ARG A 3 14.70 7.73 23.33
N GLU A 4 15.24 6.55 23.01
CA GLU A 4 16.14 6.40 21.87
C GLU A 4 15.39 6.94 20.66
N GLN A 5 15.88 8.07 20.16
CA GLN A 5 15.52 8.59 18.86
C GLN A 5 15.98 7.53 17.88
N ARG A 6 15.05 6.68 17.41
CA ARG A 6 15.38 5.67 16.40
C ARG A 6 16.04 6.42 15.24
N SER A 7 17.32 6.16 15.01
CA SER A 7 17.99 6.56 13.77
C SER A 7 17.17 5.95 12.66
N CYS A 8 16.45 6.79 11.94
CA CYS A 8 15.74 6.38 10.77
C CYS A 8 16.70 6.54 9.60
N ASP A 9 17.29 5.42 9.20
CA ASP A 9 18.12 5.41 8.01
C ASP A 9 17.20 5.62 6.80
N LYS A 10 17.47 6.67 6.03
CA LYS A 10 16.75 6.93 4.78
C LYS A 10 17.23 5.94 3.74
N PHE A 11 16.32 5.09 3.29
CA PHE A 11 16.61 4.09 2.26
C PHE A 11 16.55 4.71 0.86
N SER A 12 17.34 4.15 -0.06
CA SER A 12 17.29 4.47 -1.48
C SER A 12 17.19 3.17 -2.26
N LEU A 13 16.35 3.14 -3.28
CA LEU A 13 16.34 2.07 -4.27
C LEU A 13 17.33 2.40 -5.37
N CYS A 14 18.22 1.47 -5.70
CA CYS A 14 19.21 1.63 -6.75
C CYS A 14 19.05 0.57 -7.85
N ARG A 15 19.33 0.97 -9.09
CA ARG A 15 19.49 0.09 -10.26
C ARG A 15 20.85 0.40 -10.90
N ASN A 16 21.78 -0.56 -10.89
CA ASN A 16 23.13 -0.40 -11.42
C ASN A 16 23.82 0.89 -10.91
N ASP A 17 23.91 1.06 -9.59
CA ASP A 17 24.48 2.23 -8.89
C ASP A 17 23.74 3.57 -9.10
N THR A 18 22.66 3.59 -9.88
CA THR A 18 21.81 4.77 -10.05
C THR A 18 20.65 4.72 -9.05
N VAL A 19 20.49 5.76 -8.23
CA VAL A 19 19.31 5.91 -7.38
C VAL A 19 18.09 6.12 -8.26
N VAL A 20 17.13 5.19 -8.18
CA VAL A 20 15.84 5.26 -8.91
C VAL A 20 14.71 5.76 -8.02
N TYR A 21 14.86 5.68 -6.70
CA TYR A 21 13.92 6.28 -5.74
C TYR A 21 14.58 6.54 -4.39
N GLN A 22 14.27 7.68 -3.80
CA GLN A 22 14.68 8.04 -2.44
C GLN A 22 13.44 8.05 -1.55
N PHE A 23 13.41 7.19 -0.53
CA PHE A 23 12.31 7.18 0.43
C PHE A 23 12.32 8.48 1.24
N ARG A 24 11.15 9.14 1.32
CA ARG A 24 10.96 10.36 2.11
C ARG A 24 10.83 10.04 3.59
N ASP A 25 10.06 8.99 3.87
CA ASP A 25 9.73 8.50 5.21
C ASP A 25 10.63 7.33 5.62
N CYS A 26 10.59 7.06 6.92
CA CYS A 26 11.23 5.90 7.50
C CYS A 26 10.54 4.63 7.03
N VAL A 27 11.23 3.82 6.24
CA VAL A 27 10.72 2.52 5.86
C VAL A 27 10.89 1.59 7.05
N GLY A 28 9.81 0.91 7.44
CA GLY A 28 9.88 -0.08 8.49
C GLY A 28 10.84 -1.21 8.14
N ALA A 29 11.47 -1.80 9.17
CA ALA A 29 12.35 -2.95 9.01
C ALA A 29 11.63 -4.21 8.53
N GLU A 30 10.29 -4.18 8.44
CA GLU A 30 9.47 -5.25 7.89
C GLU A 30 9.41 -5.09 6.36
N ASP A 31 10.30 -5.84 5.71
CA ASP A 31 10.39 -6.21 4.29
C ASP A 31 9.60 -5.36 3.28
N PRO A 32 10.21 -4.34 2.64
CA PRO A 32 9.64 -3.77 1.42
C PRO A 32 9.57 -4.84 0.32
N PHE A 33 8.39 -5.03 -0.26
CA PHE A 33 8.19 -5.96 -1.37
C PHE A 33 8.46 -5.24 -2.70
N LEU A 34 9.58 -5.58 -3.35
CA LEU A 34 9.89 -5.12 -4.70
C LEU A 34 9.37 -6.13 -5.73
N PHE A 35 8.55 -5.64 -6.64
CA PHE A 35 8.05 -6.39 -7.78
C PHE A 35 8.50 -5.75 -9.10
N VAL A 36 8.71 -6.59 -10.11
CA VAL A 36 9.16 -6.16 -11.44
C VAL A 36 8.33 -6.88 -12.50
N ARG A 37 7.83 -6.13 -13.48
CA ARG A 37 7.10 -6.66 -14.65
C ARG A 37 7.54 -5.91 -15.90
N GLY A 38 8.32 -6.58 -16.76
CA GLY A 38 8.92 -5.91 -17.92
C GLY A 38 9.85 -4.79 -17.46
N ASP A 39 9.61 -3.58 -17.95
CA ASP A 39 10.37 -2.38 -17.54
C ASP A 39 9.79 -1.70 -16.28
N ASP A 40 8.56 -2.05 -15.91
CA ASP A 40 7.87 -1.50 -14.75
C ASP A 40 8.30 -2.18 -13.46
N TRP A 41 8.36 -1.40 -12.39
CA TRP A 41 8.60 -1.90 -11.05
C TRP A 41 7.75 -1.14 -10.04
N TRP A 42 7.41 -1.83 -8.95
CA TRP A 42 6.78 -1.20 -7.81
C TRP A 42 7.33 -1.75 -6.51
N ILE A 43 7.35 -0.88 -5.49
CA ILE A 43 7.63 -1.27 -4.12
C ILE A 43 6.40 -1.00 -3.28
N GLU A 44 6.03 -1.99 -2.48
CA GLU A 44 5.10 -1.81 -1.38
C GLU A 44 5.86 -1.91 -0.06
N SER A 45 5.65 -0.96 0.85
CA SER A 45 6.32 -0.97 2.15
C SER A 45 5.53 -0.24 3.22
N TRP A 46 5.89 -0.50 4.47
CA TRP A 46 5.46 0.30 5.60
C TRP A 46 6.30 1.57 5.72
N ALA A 47 5.64 2.72 5.88
CA ALA A 47 6.26 4.00 6.23
C ALA A 47 5.81 4.46 7.61
N TYR A 48 6.75 5.00 8.40
CA TYR A 48 6.45 5.79 9.58
C TYR A 48 6.50 7.26 9.20
N ARG A 49 5.34 7.90 9.21
CA ARG A 49 5.22 9.34 8.99
C ARG A 49 5.36 10.06 10.32
N ASP A 50 6.20 11.09 10.33
CA ASP A 50 6.30 11.98 11.49
C ASP A 50 4.93 12.61 11.76
N ALA A 51 4.60 12.79 13.04
CA ALA A 51 3.37 13.49 13.41
C ALA A 51 3.42 14.94 12.90
N GLU A 52 2.36 15.40 12.26
CA GLU A 52 2.24 16.80 11.77
C GLU A 52 2.39 17.83 12.91
N ASP A 53 2.04 17.44 14.14
CA ASP A 53 2.32 18.20 15.35
C ASP A 53 3.54 17.64 16.08
N SER A 54 4.63 18.43 16.04
CA SER A 54 5.89 18.18 16.74
C SER A 54 5.80 18.21 18.28
N SER A 55 4.62 18.46 18.85
CA SER A 55 4.41 18.29 20.29
C SER A 55 4.72 16.84 20.67
N ALA A 56 5.62 16.65 21.64
CA ALA A 56 6.32 15.39 21.92
C ALA A 56 5.45 14.17 22.31
N ARG A 57 4.12 14.27 22.21
CA ARG A 57 3.13 13.25 22.59
C ARG A 57 2.51 12.48 21.44
N SER A 58 2.61 12.95 20.20
CA SER A 58 2.05 12.21 19.06
C SER A 58 3.01 11.09 18.63
N ALA A 59 2.53 9.85 18.61
CA ALA A 59 3.29 8.74 18.03
C ALA A 59 3.34 8.91 16.50
N PRO A 60 4.43 8.49 15.82
CA PRO A 60 4.45 8.46 14.37
C PRO A 60 3.31 7.58 13.85
N THR A 61 2.63 8.03 12.79
CA THR A 61 1.58 7.26 12.14
C THR A 61 2.21 6.24 11.22
N ARG A 62 1.84 4.97 11.37
CA ARG A 62 2.23 3.89 10.44
C ARG A 62 1.20 3.82 9.32
N GLY A 63 1.67 3.73 8.08
CA GLY A 63 0.81 3.45 6.92
C GLY A 63 1.61 2.78 5.80
N PHE A 64 0.91 2.20 4.85
CA PHE A 64 1.46 1.67 3.62
C PHE A 64 1.81 2.79 2.64
N GLN A 65 2.82 2.50 1.82
CA GLN A 65 3.13 3.27 0.64
C GLN A 65 3.37 2.31 -0.53
N VAL A 66 2.87 2.71 -1.68
CA VAL A 66 3.21 2.08 -2.95
C VAL A 66 3.95 3.09 -3.80
N VAL A 67 5.13 2.71 -4.28
CA VAL A 67 5.94 3.48 -5.22
C VAL A 67 5.96 2.73 -6.53
N VAL A 68 5.47 3.34 -7.61
CA VAL A 68 5.48 2.76 -8.97
C VAL A 68 6.42 3.59 -9.83
N ASN A 69 7.46 2.98 -10.40
CA ASN A 69 8.41 3.65 -11.28
C ASN A 69 8.96 4.99 -10.72
N GLY A 70 9.19 5.05 -9.40
CA GLY A 70 9.72 6.23 -8.71
C GLY A 70 8.68 7.27 -8.29
N GLN A 71 7.39 7.02 -8.58
CA GLN A 71 6.28 7.89 -8.17
C GLN A 71 5.54 7.27 -6.98
N LEU A 72 5.38 8.04 -5.90
CA LEU A 72 4.54 7.67 -4.78
C LEU A 72 3.07 7.72 -5.24
N LEU A 73 2.37 6.60 -5.17
CA LEU A 73 1.03 6.44 -5.75
C LEU A 73 0.00 7.30 -5.00
N SER A 74 0.17 7.47 -3.69
CA SER A 74 -0.71 8.31 -2.87
C SER A 74 -0.67 9.79 -3.28
N ASP A 75 0.49 10.31 -3.67
CA ASP A 75 0.62 11.68 -4.21
C ASP A 75 -0.13 11.81 -5.55
N ALA A 76 -0.02 10.78 -6.40
CA ALA A 76 -0.61 10.75 -7.73
C ALA A 76 -2.15 10.75 -7.71
N TYR A 77 -2.73 10.07 -6.73
CA TYR A 77 -4.18 9.88 -6.59
C TYR A 77 -4.80 10.71 -5.46
N HIS A 78 -4.03 11.61 -4.84
CA HIS A 78 -4.49 12.47 -3.74
C HIS A 78 -5.22 11.68 -2.65
N CYS A 79 -4.59 10.62 -2.18
CA CYS A 79 -5.12 9.77 -1.11
C CYS A 79 -4.13 9.70 0.05
N SER A 80 -4.61 9.38 1.25
CA SER A 80 -3.75 9.27 2.42
C SER A 80 -2.84 8.05 2.34
N GLU A 81 -3.31 6.98 1.70
CA GLU A 81 -2.64 5.68 1.65
C GLU A 81 -3.01 4.90 0.38
N THR A 82 -2.06 4.08 -0.10
CA THR A 82 -2.25 3.09 -1.16
C THR A 82 -1.53 1.81 -0.77
N PHE A 83 -2.14 0.67 -1.05
CA PHE A 83 -1.65 -0.67 -0.69
C PHE A 83 -2.18 -1.73 -1.65
N ASP A 84 -1.61 -2.93 -1.58
CA ASP A 84 -1.93 -4.09 -2.41
C ASP A 84 -1.91 -3.78 -3.92
N TYR A 85 -0.83 -3.16 -4.39
CA TYR A 85 -0.68 -2.87 -5.82
C TYR A 85 -0.32 -4.14 -6.59
N HIS A 86 -1.16 -4.49 -7.55
CA HIS A 86 -0.96 -5.64 -8.42
C HIS A 86 -1.53 -5.41 -9.81
N TYR A 87 -1.11 -6.25 -10.75
CA TYR A 87 -1.74 -6.32 -12.06
C TYR A 87 -2.88 -7.35 -12.06
N VAL A 88 -4.06 -6.93 -12.51
CA VAL A 88 -5.18 -7.82 -12.82
C VAL A 88 -5.34 -7.85 -14.34
N GLY A 89 -4.82 -8.91 -14.95
CA GLY A 89 -4.53 -8.96 -16.38
C GLY A 89 -3.34 -8.08 -16.73
N ASP A 90 -3.50 -7.18 -17.70
CA ASP A 90 -2.46 -6.21 -18.10
C ASP A 90 -2.72 -4.81 -17.54
N ARG A 91 -3.62 -4.70 -16.55
CA ARG A 91 -4.05 -3.42 -15.99
C ARG A 91 -3.75 -3.34 -14.49
N PRO A 92 -3.32 -2.17 -14.00
CA PRO A 92 -3.02 -1.99 -12.59
C PRO A 92 -4.30 -2.00 -11.76
N PHE A 93 -4.17 -2.54 -10.55
CA PHE A 93 -5.13 -2.53 -9.48
C PHE A 93 -4.41 -2.11 -8.19
N PHE A 94 -5.08 -1.35 -7.34
CA PHE A 94 -4.62 -1.10 -5.97
C PHE A 94 -5.79 -0.71 -5.06
N LEU A 95 -5.61 -0.90 -3.77
CA LEU A 95 -6.50 -0.40 -2.73
C LEU A 95 -6.01 0.96 -2.25
N PHE A 96 -6.94 1.82 -1.80
CA PHE A 96 -6.60 3.13 -1.28
C PHE A 96 -7.47 3.54 -0.09
N CYS A 97 -6.94 4.46 0.71
CA CYS A 97 -7.68 5.22 1.71
C CYS A 97 -7.55 6.72 1.40
N ARG A 98 -8.67 7.44 1.36
CA ARG A 98 -8.74 8.90 1.18
C ARG A 98 -9.69 9.47 2.22
N ASP A 99 -9.20 10.32 3.12
CA ASP A 99 -10.02 10.96 4.15
C ASP A 99 -10.90 9.95 4.93
N ASN A 100 -10.30 8.84 5.37
CA ASN A 100 -10.96 7.70 6.03
C ASN A 100 -11.99 6.94 5.16
N THR A 101 -12.05 7.23 3.86
CA THR A 101 -12.88 6.50 2.91
C THR A 101 -12.02 5.50 2.15
N LEU A 102 -12.41 4.23 2.22
CA LEU A 102 -11.74 3.15 1.49
C LEU A 102 -12.25 3.02 0.06
N GLY A 103 -11.41 2.47 -0.81
CA GLY A 103 -11.79 2.18 -2.18
C GLY A 103 -10.71 1.41 -2.93
N TRP A 104 -10.98 1.14 -4.18
CA TRP A 104 -10.01 0.50 -5.08
C TRP A 104 -9.97 1.23 -6.41
N ASN A 105 -8.82 1.16 -7.06
CA ASN A 105 -8.62 1.63 -8.41
C ASN A 105 -8.38 0.43 -9.32
N TYR A 106 -9.03 0.41 -10.48
CA TYR A 106 -8.69 -0.52 -11.55
C TYR A 106 -8.52 0.25 -12.86
N CYS A 107 -7.34 0.17 -13.46
CA CYS A 107 -7.03 0.85 -14.73
C CYS A 107 -7.31 2.36 -14.70
N GLY A 108 -7.04 3.03 -13.57
CA GLY A 108 -7.29 4.46 -13.39
C GLY A 108 -8.71 4.81 -12.99
N VAL A 109 -9.64 3.85 -12.94
CA VAL A 109 -11.02 4.07 -12.49
C VAL A 109 -11.14 3.77 -11.01
N GLU A 110 -11.46 4.79 -10.23
CA GLU A 110 -11.70 4.66 -8.79
C GLU A 110 -13.12 4.21 -8.49
N THR A 111 -13.25 3.28 -7.55
CA THR A 111 -14.52 2.90 -6.92
C THR A 111 -14.41 3.17 -5.43
N VAL A 112 -15.25 4.08 -4.94
CA VAL A 112 -15.40 4.34 -3.51
C VAL A 112 -16.24 3.21 -2.89
N SER A 113 -15.77 2.71 -1.76
CA SER A 113 -16.36 1.63 -1.00
C SER A 113 -17.23 2.14 0.15
N ASP A 114 -18.15 1.30 0.62
CA ASP A 114 -18.89 1.50 1.87
C ASP A 114 -18.40 0.58 3.01
N PHE A 115 -17.26 -0.09 2.81
CA PHE A 115 -16.57 -0.86 3.84
C PHE A 115 -15.80 0.04 4.80
N ASP A 116 -15.78 -0.36 6.07
CA ASP A 116 -15.10 0.33 7.17
C ASP A 116 -13.61 -0.07 7.25
N GLU A 117 -13.26 -1.24 6.72
CA GLU A 117 -11.91 -1.81 6.81
C GLU A 117 -11.67 -2.79 5.65
N PHE A 118 -10.42 -2.83 5.15
CA PHE A 118 -9.91 -3.92 4.32
C PHE A 118 -8.92 -4.73 5.15
N PHE A 119 -8.94 -6.05 4.99
CA PHE A 119 -7.93 -6.91 5.59
C PHE A 119 -6.68 -6.89 4.68
N HIS A 120 -5.57 -6.38 5.18
CA HIS A 120 -4.31 -6.33 4.44
C HIS A 120 -3.09 -6.26 5.36
N GLY A 121 -1.93 -6.67 4.86
CA GLY A 121 -0.67 -6.34 5.49
C GLY A 121 -0.27 -7.21 6.67
N HIS A 122 -0.86 -8.40 6.79
CA HIS A 122 -0.61 -9.26 7.93
C HIS A 122 0.50 -10.28 7.64
N CYS A 123 1.31 -10.61 8.65
CA CYS A 123 2.32 -11.65 8.54
C CYS A 123 1.84 -12.98 9.13
N CYS A 124 2.52 -14.07 8.77
CA CYS A 124 2.29 -15.42 9.28
C CYS A 124 0.91 -16.00 8.90
N GLU A 125 0.18 -16.61 9.84
CA GLU A 125 -1.09 -17.28 9.56
C GLU A 125 -2.18 -16.32 9.06
N LEU A 126 -2.14 -15.07 9.49
CA LEU A 126 -3.08 -14.03 9.08
C LEU A 126 -2.90 -13.62 7.62
N ALA A 127 -1.70 -13.81 7.04
CA ALA A 127 -1.43 -13.54 5.62
C ALA A 127 -2.32 -14.37 4.67
N THR A 128 -2.93 -15.46 5.15
CA THR A 128 -3.90 -16.25 4.37
C THR A 128 -5.17 -15.49 4.01
N SER A 129 -5.44 -14.37 4.69
CA SER A 129 -6.58 -13.50 4.44
C SER A 129 -6.19 -12.20 3.72
N ASP A 130 -4.92 -12.04 3.35
CA ASP A 130 -4.47 -10.90 2.54
C ASP A 130 -5.08 -10.96 1.12
N PRO A 131 -5.09 -9.83 0.40
CA PRO A 131 -5.58 -9.78 -0.97
C PRO A 131 -4.86 -10.78 -1.88
N LEU A 132 -5.67 -11.51 -2.66
CA LEU A 132 -5.21 -12.47 -3.64
C LEU A 132 -5.45 -11.92 -5.04
N PHE A 133 -4.43 -12.04 -5.89
CA PHE A 133 -4.46 -11.56 -7.27
C PHE A 133 -4.21 -12.72 -8.24
N CYS A 134 -4.97 -12.75 -9.33
CA CYS A 134 -4.76 -13.68 -10.42
C CYS A 134 -4.89 -12.98 -11.77
N ALA A 135 -4.49 -13.67 -12.84
CA ALA A 135 -4.45 -13.08 -14.19
C ALA A 135 -5.80 -12.50 -14.65
N ASN A 136 -6.92 -12.94 -14.08
CA ASN A 136 -8.26 -12.52 -14.48
C ASN A 136 -9.12 -12.01 -13.32
N GLY A 137 -8.54 -11.69 -12.15
CA GLY A 137 -9.33 -11.21 -11.03
C GLY A 137 -8.54 -10.93 -9.76
N PHE A 138 -9.29 -10.63 -8.71
CA PHE A 138 -8.78 -10.41 -7.37
C PHE A 138 -9.82 -10.86 -6.33
N SER A 139 -9.37 -11.09 -5.11
CA SER A 139 -10.24 -11.21 -3.95
C SER A 139 -9.57 -10.67 -2.69
N PHE A 140 -10.34 -10.06 -1.80
CA PHE A 140 -9.88 -9.61 -0.49
C PHE A 140 -11.02 -9.63 0.53
N TYR A 141 -10.69 -9.61 1.81
CA TYR A 141 -11.69 -9.49 2.87
C TYR A 141 -11.91 -8.02 3.25
N ALA A 142 -13.17 -7.63 3.43
CA ALA A 142 -13.55 -6.29 3.83
C ALA A 142 -14.60 -6.34 4.93
N ARG A 143 -14.55 -5.41 5.89
CA ARG A 143 -15.48 -5.34 7.02
C ARG A 143 -16.48 -4.21 6.82
N ARG A 144 -17.77 -4.47 7.07
CA ARG A 144 -18.82 -3.44 7.15
C ARG A 144 -19.81 -3.80 8.25
N ASN A 145 -20.05 -2.89 9.19
CA ASN A 145 -20.94 -3.11 10.34
C ASN A 145 -20.59 -4.41 11.11
N ASP A 146 -19.31 -4.57 11.45
CA ASP A 146 -18.76 -5.72 12.21
C ASP A 146 -18.87 -7.09 11.53
N LEU A 147 -19.24 -7.14 10.25
CA LEU A 147 -19.25 -8.35 9.45
C LEU A 147 -18.15 -8.32 8.39
N TRP A 148 -17.42 -9.43 8.27
CA TRP A 148 -16.43 -9.64 7.22
C TRP A 148 -17.08 -10.24 5.97
N TYR A 149 -16.74 -9.70 4.82
CA TYR A 149 -17.20 -10.11 3.50
C TYR A 149 -16.00 -10.48 2.64
N LEU A 150 -16.12 -11.55 1.85
CA LEU A 150 -15.21 -11.80 0.74
C LEU A 150 -15.65 -10.96 -0.45
N VAL A 151 -14.83 -9.99 -0.84
CA VAL A 151 -15.01 -9.18 -2.05
C VAL A 151 -14.21 -9.83 -3.16
N ALA A 152 -14.81 -10.06 -4.32
CA ALA A 152 -14.12 -10.64 -5.46
C ALA A 152 -14.53 -9.93 -6.76
N GLY A 153 -13.52 -9.65 -7.58
CA GLY A 153 -13.69 -9.09 -8.92
C GLY A 153 -13.08 -10.02 -9.96
N ARG A 154 -13.71 -10.10 -11.14
CA ARG A 154 -13.15 -10.84 -12.28
C ARG A 154 -13.33 -10.06 -13.57
N ILE A 155 -12.37 -10.19 -14.47
CA ILE A 155 -12.51 -9.74 -15.85
C ILE A 155 -13.52 -10.67 -16.53
N VAL A 156 -14.65 -10.12 -16.96
CA VAL A 156 -15.62 -10.83 -17.79
C VAL A 156 -15.29 -10.46 -19.23
N GLN A 157 -14.76 -11.42 -19.99
CA GLN A 157 -14.64 -11.25 -21.44
C GLN A 157 -16.06 -11.15 -22.03
N PRO A 158 -16.34 -10.18 -22.91
CA PRO A 158 -17.61 -10.10 -23.62
C PRO A 158 -17.83 -11.31 -24.53
#